data_AF-A0A0F8VEP0-F1
#
_entry.id   AF-A0A0F8VEP0-F1
#
_cell.length_a   1.000
_cell.length_b   1.000
_cell.length_c   1.000
_cell.angle_alpha   90.00
_cell.angle_beta   90.00
_cell.angle_gamma   90.00
#
_symmetry.space_group_name_H-M   'P 1'
#
loop_
_entity.id
_entity.type
_entity.pdbx_description
1 polymer ?
#
loop_
_entity_poly.entity_id
_entity_poly.type
_entity_poly.pdbx_seq_one_letter_code
_entity_poly.pdbx_strand_id
1 'polypeptide(L)'
;NGNAMEYLIYNEGSYVKSLWRYYTKLLSENATARRYIYEAYINQDLSTHKIANDRYVGEKLLGMLPMLSKITLGPKFLRAMLL
;
A
#
# COMPACT_ATOMS: atom_id res chain seq x y z
N ASN A 1 15.84 4.23 -13.97
CA ASN A 1 14.60 3.81 -13.27
C ASN A 1 13.75 2.84 -14.09
N GLY A 2 14.30 1.73 -14.60
CA GLY A 2 13.58 0.76 -15.45
C GLY A 2 13.27 -0.59 -14.76
N ASN A 3 14.24 -1.16 -14.06
CA ASN A 3 14.16 -2.53 -13.53
C ASN A 3 12.98 -2.82 -12.59
N ALA A 4 12.57 -1.88 -11.72
CA ALA A 4 11.50 -2.14 -10.75
C ALA A 4 10.10 -2.16 -11.41
N MET A 5 9.86 -1.28 -12.38
CA MET A 5 8.61 -1.26 -13.15
C MET A 5 8.56 -2.42 -14.15
N GLU A 6 9.68 -2.76 -14.78
CA GLU A 6 9.77 -3.93 -15.64
C GLU A 6 9.51 -5.23 -14.86
N TYR A 7 10.07 -5.36 -13.64
CA TYR A 7 9.78 -6.50 -12.77
C TYR A 7 8.30 -6.61 -12.38
N LEU A 8 7.62 -5.48 -12.16
CA LEU A 8 6.18 -5.40 -11.92
C LEU A 8 5.34 -5.81 -13.14
N ILE A 9 5.78 -5.44 -14.34
CA ILE A 9 5.06 -5.66 -15.60
C ILE A 9 5.24 -7.11 -16.09
N TYR A 10 6.48 -7.60 -16.11
CA TYR A 10 6.85 -8.86 -16.75
C TYR A 10 6.77 -10.10 -15.84
N ASN A 11 6.68 -9.94 -14.51
CA ASN A 11 6.55 -11.07 -13.60
C ASN A 11 5.08 -11.35 -13.24
N GLU A 12 4.40 -12.08 -14.14
CA GLU A 12 2.97 -12.46 -14.06
C GLU A 12 2.57 -13.17 -12.74
N GLY A 13 3.47 -13.95 -12.15
CA GLY A 13 3.22 -14.71 -10.90
C GLY A 13 3.59 -13.98 -9.61
N SER A 14 4.11 -12.74 -9.70
CA SER A 14 4.61 -12.03 -8.55
C SER A 14 3.49 -11.49 -7.66
N TYR A 15 3.55 -11.79 -6.36
CA TYR A 15 2.67 -11.19 -5.34
C TYR A 15 2.68 -9.65 -5.38
N VAL A 16 3.74 -9.06 -5.94
CA VAL A 16 3.89 -7.61 -6.13
C VAL A 16 2.89 -7.08 -7.18
N LYS A 17 2.65 -7.80 -8.28
CA LYS A 17 1.65 -7.42 -9.30
C LYS A 17 0.24 -7.47 -8.72
N SER A 18 -0.05 -8.50 -7.91
CA SER A 18 -1.31 -8.61 -7.17
C SER A 18 -1.48 -7.46 -6.16
N LEU A 19 -0.45 -7.16 -5.36
CA LEU A 19 -0.46 -6.03 -4.43
C LEU A 19 -0.71 -4.70 -5.15
N TRP A 20 -0.05 -4.49 -6.29
CA TRP A 20 -0.26 -3.30 -7.12
C TRP A 20 -1.70 -3.19 -7.61
N ARG A 21 -2.31 -4.28 -8.08
CA ARG A 21 -3.73 -4.31 -8.48
C ARG A 21 -4.68 -3.97 -7.32
N TYR A 22 -4.44 -4.51 -6.12
CA TYR A 22 -5.25 -4.16 -4.95
C TYR A 22 -5.07 -2.70 -4.54
N TYR A 23 -3.84 -2.19 -4.63
CA TYR A 23 -3.53 -0.80 -4.33
C TYR A 23 -4.21 0.15 -5.32
N THR A 24 -4.10 -0.06 -6.62
CA THR A 24 -4.77 0.79 -7.62
C THR A 24 -6.29 0.73 -7.50
N LYS A 25 -6.85 -0.44 -7.19
CA LYS A 25 -8.28 -0.60 -6.87
C LYS A 25 -8.68 0.19 -5.63
N LEU A 26 -7.89 0.13 -4.55
CA LEU A 26 -8.11 0.94 -3.35
C LEU A 26 -8.14 2.43 -3.69
N LEU A 27 -7.19 2.89 -4.52
CA LEU A 27 -7.16 4.27 -4.97
C LEU A 27 -8.37 4.64 -5.82
N SER A 28 -8.89 3.76 -6.69
CA SER A 28 -10.09 4.10 -7.46
C SER A 28 -11.34 4.19 -6.59
N GLU A 29 -11.48 3.30 -5.61
CA GLU A 29 -12.72 3.12 -4.83
C GLU A 29 -12.77 3.95 -3.54
N ASN A 30 -11.63 4.35 -2.97
CA ASN A 30 -11.57 5.01 -1.66
C ASN A 30 -10.96 6.42 -1.74
N ALA A 31 -11.84 7.43 -1.72
CA ALA A 31 -11.45 8.83 -1.74
C ALA A 31 -10.62 9.24 -0.52
N THR A 32 -10.88 8.66 0.66
CA THR A 32 -10.10 8.92 1.88
C THR A 32 -8.68 8.41 1.75
N ALA A 33 -8.48 7.22 1.19
CA ALA A 33 -7.14 6.67 0.94
C ALA A 33 -6.35 7.54 -0.03
N ARG A 34 -6.98 8.00 -1.14
CA ARG A 34 -6.35 8.95 -2.06
C ARG A 34 -5.93 10.24 -1.37
N ARG A 35 -6.83 10.82 -0.56
CA ARG A 35 -6.55 12.05 0.19
C ARG A 35 -5.36 11.87 1.12
N TYR A 36 -5.31 10.78 1.88
CA TYR A 36 -4.22 10.50 2.80
C TYR A 36 -2.86 10.30 2.12
N ILE A 37 -2.83 9.62 0.98
CA ILE A 37 -1.60 9.47 0.19
C ILE A 37 -1.16 10.82 -0.38
N TYR A 38 -2.10 11.64 -0.84
CA TYR A 38 -1.79 12.98 -1.32
C TYR A 38 -1.24 13.88 -0.21
N GLU A 39 -1.86 13.86 0.98
CA GLU A 39 -1.39 14.57 2.18
C GLU A 39 0.05 14.16 2.53
N ALA A 40 0.36 12.85 2.50
CA ALA A 40 1.71 12.35 2.71
C ALA A 40 2.71 12.82 1.64
N TYR A 41 2.28 12.89 0.37
CA TYR A 41 3.12 13.33 -0.74
C TYR A 41 3.47 14.82 -0.68
N ILE A 42 2.53 15.68 -0.30
CA ILE A 42 2.76 17.13 -0.24
C ILE A 42 3.40 17.57 1.07
N ASN A 43 3.35 16.74 2.11
CA ASN A 43 3.95 17.07 3.39
C ASN A 43 5.48 16.93 3.33
N GLN A 44 6.16 18.07 3.26
CA GLN A 44 7.63 18.12 3.27
C GLN A 44 8.21 18.11 4.69
N ASP A 45 7.38 18.28 5.73
CA ASP A 45 7.79 18.25 7.13
C ASP A 45 7.27 16.98 7.83
N LEU A 46 8.17 16.01 7.99
CA LEU A 46 7.88 14.73 8.63
C LEU A 46 7.44 14.87 10.09
N SER A 47 7.77 15.98 10.78
CA SER A 47 7.35 16.18 12.18
C SER A 47 5.83 16.39 12.33
N THR A 48 5.18 16.86 11.26
CA THR A 48 3.73 17.06 11.21
C THR A 48 2.99 15.89 10.56
N HIS A 49 3.73 14.87 10.12
CA HIS A 49 3.17 13.74 9.39
C HIS A 49 2.25 12.90 10.26
N LYS A 50 1.05 12.64 9.76
CA LYS A 50 0.03 11.88 10.49
C LYS A 50 0.17 10.39 10.19
N ILE A 51 0.98 9.69 10.97
CA ILE A 51 1.21 8.23 10.85
C ILE A 51 -0.11 7.43 10.84
N ALA A 52 -1.15 7.91 11.54
CA ALA A 52 -2.48 7.29 11.54
C ALA A 52 -3.12 7.21 10.13
N ASN A 53 -2.82 8.16 9.25
CA ASN A 53 -3.28 8.15 7.86
C ASN A 53 -2.65 6.99 7.08
N ASP A 54 -1.35 6.76 7.24
CA ASP A 54 -0.65 5.66 6.59
C ASP A 54 -1.15 4.31 7.10
N ARG A 55 -1.36 4.20 8.42
CA ARG A 55 -1.97 3.01 9.04
C ARG A 55 -3.34 2.72 8.45
N TYR A 56 -4.20 3.74 8.30
CA TYR A 56 -5.51 3.57 7.65
C TYR A 56 -5.38 3.00 6.23
N VAL A 57 -4.48 3.56 5.42
CA VAL A 57 -4.25 3.09 4.04
C VAL A 57 -3.75 1.64 4.05
N GLY A 58 -2.81 1.31 4.93
CA GLY A 58 -2.27 -0.03 5.11
C GLY A 58 -3.32 -1.06 5.53
N GLU A 59 -4.18 -0.72 6.50
CA GLU A 59 -5.28 -1.58 6.96
C GLU A 59 -6.31 -1.82 5.86
N LYS A 60 -6.68 -0.80 5.08
CA LYS A 60 -7.59 -0.96 3.95
C LYS A 60 -6.98 -1.87 2.87
N LEU A 61 -5.71 -1.66 2.53
CA LEU A 61 -5.02 -2.51 1.57
C LEU A 61 -4.93 -3.96 2.05
N LEU A 62 -4.49 -4.21 3.29
CA LEU A 62 -4.43 -5.54 3.89
C LEU A 62 -5.83 -6.19 3.94
N GLY A 63 -6.87 -5.41 4.23
CA GLY A 63 -8.27 -5.83 4.22
C GLY A 63 -8.73 -6.39 2.87
N MET A 64 -8.24 -5.84 1.77
CA MET A 64 -8.59 -6.24 0.40
C MET A 64 -7.85 -7.49 -0.09
N LEU A 65 -6.78 -7.91 0.57
CA LEU A 65 -6.00 -9.08 0.12
C LEU A 65 -6.76 -10.40 0.31
N PRO A 66 -6.53 -11.42 -0.53
CA PRO A 66 -7.01 -12.78 -0.28
C PRO A 66 -6.44 -13.35 1.02
N MET A 67 -7.15 -14.31 1.63
CA MET A 67 -6.75 -14.89 2.92
C MET A 67 -5.32 -15.43 2.94
N LEU A 68 -4.91 -16.18 1.91
CA LEU A 68 -3.54 -16.70 1.78
C LEU A 68 -2.48 -15.58 1.71
N SER A 69 -2.79 -14.50 1.00
CA SER A 69 -1.93 -13.31 0.93
C SER A 69 -1.86 -12.59 2.28
N LYS A 70 -2.95 -12.55 3.06
CA LYS A 70 -2.93 -11.97 4.42
C LYS A 70 -2.05 -12.79 5.38
N ILE A 71 -2.06 -14.11 5.28
CA ILE A 71 -1.20 -14.98 6.11
C ILE A 71 0.28 -14.69 5.84
N THR A 72 0.65 -14.55 4.57
CA THR A 72 2.05 -14.37 4.15
C THR A 72 2.56 -12.93 4.30
N LEU A 73 1.71 -11.93 4.02
CA LEU A 73 2.10 -10.51 4.03
C LEU A 73 1.66 -9.76 5.29
N GLY A 74 0.66 -10.27 6.01
CA GLY A 74 0.12 -9.65 7.23
C GLY A 74 1.19 -9.32 8.28
N PRO A 75 2.12 -10.22 8.62
CA PRO A 75 3.20 -9.90 9.55
C PRO A 75 4.09 -8.73 9.09
N LYS A 76 4.32 -8.60 7.77
CA LYS A 76 5.09 -7.48 7.20
C LYS A 76 4.32 -6.16 7.32
N PHE A 77 3.02 -6.17 7.03
CA PHE A 77 2.14 -5.02 7.19
C PHE A 77 2.06 -4.58 8.67
N LEU A 78 1.83 -5.51 9.59
CA LEU A 78 1.76 -5.21 11.03
C LEU A 78 3.07 -4.59 11.52
N ARG A 79 4.22 -5.16 11.13
CA ARG A 79 5.53 -4.59 11.47
C ARG A 79 5.69 -3.17 10.93
N ALA A 80 5.28 -2.91 9.69
CA ALA A 80 5.36 -1.58 9.09
C ALA A 80 4.42 -0.55 9.75
N MET A 81 3.30 -1.00 10.33
CA MET A 81 2.32 -0.12 10.99
C MET A 81 2.63 0.14 12.48
N LEU A 82 3.53 -0.65 13.08
CA LEU A 82 3.96 -0.53 14.47
C LEU A 82 5.30 0.21 14.63
N LEU A 83 6.02 0.43 13.52
CA LEU A 83 7.17 1.33 13.43
C LEU A 83 6.69 2.78 13.26
#